data_AF-A0A2T1DKH4-F1
#
_entry.id   AF-A0A2T1DKH4-F1
#
_cell.length_a   1.000
_cell.length_b   1.000
_cell.length_c   1.000
_cell.angle_alpha   90.00
_cell.angle_beta   90.00
_cell.angle_gamma   90.00
#
_symmetry.space_group_name_H-M   'P 1'
#
loop_
_entity.id
_entity.type
_entity.pdbx_description
1 polymer ?
#
loop_
_entity_poly.entity_id
_entity_poly.type
_entity_poly.pdbx_seq_one_letter_code
_entity_poly.pdbx_strand_id
1 'polypeptide(L)'
;MDFSYVDLSGQDVSGVDFTGANFTEANLTGTIFEGAILTQAVFVGANLDQTSFDGATLDQANFSGSNTVLTTVQWGQPKSAQTINFSGCDGRGTKLVGTSGNLIPCNSANFTNNANFSGATLSYLMLDAADLTGAIAARANFTGSSLQQVKAHGSNFCGAILNQANLSNSQFGAKALLFVLTTNLSNYITELNQSDGKAVPQDIINAFNRNGIDVLNSIVTVLVSGQSWLITTGTIAYNLLLSADSSQLLVYRYGGAVAASFAGASLNSSTSSGANFSSVDLSNSLWHNAIANHTDLESTNLAGSFFLEADFTQAIVAGTIFSSAVLIQTRFRGVQLTNPGFTNAQLQGADFTDATLINGNLYQAAISLPFGVPLFVMDSSYTSDLNNGDLAAITPFTSQGYPLGKQASLSPLSGWLIDNSMDTTPSIKTFFIDVNLNVYDFLNPTKPLFFLSTKYKPFLNNPNPNDLLINWFKSNNCSLSAQAVIAPITAWNISNSPDAPVPQPVIYERIAIVSEADGCLHVYGTTLLWLKNFPTYPSDIAFGSTLAIQTAINSQTICPNGQPNSEFDPGFYTWEQMMTCPHPVTPSYLDAANHDP
;
A
#
# COMPACT_ATOMS: atom_id res chain seq x y z
N MET A 1 -21.28 -6.87 -45.75
CA MET A 1 -20.67 -7.89 -46.64
C MET A 1 -20.46 -9.17 -45.85
N ASP A 2 -20.49 -10.36 -46.46
CA ASP A 2 -20.30 -11.63 -45.75
C ASP A 2 -18.99 -12.31 -46.19
N PHE A 3 -18.07 -12.42 -45.24
CA PHE A 3 -16.77 -13.08 -45.32
C PHE A 3 -16.65 -14.18 -44.25
N SER A 4 -17.76 -14.68 -43.71
CA SER A 4 -17.71 -15.75 -42.72
C SER A 4 -17.05 -17.00 -43.30
N TYR A 5 -16.16 -17.62 -42.51
CA TYR A 5 -15.35 -18.78 -42.89
C TYR A 5 -14.41 -18.56 -44.10
N VAL A 6 -14.24 -17.32 -44.57
CA VAL A 6 -13.37 -17.01 -45.71
C VAL A 6 -11.90 -16.97 -45.28
N ASP A 7 -11.01 -17.42 -46.16
CA ASP A 7 -9.57 -17.24 -46.02
C ASP A 7 -9.12 -15.96 -46.75
N LEU A 8 -8.76 -14.94 -45.97
CA LEU A 8 -8.15 -13.69 -46.42
C LEU A 8 -6.70 -13.57 -45.94
N SER A 9 -6.05 -14.69 -45.61
CA SER A 9 -4.68 -14.66 -45.10
C SER A 9 -3.71 -13.97 -46.06
N GLY A 10 -2.87 -13.09 -45.49
CA GLY A 10 -1.87 -12.29 -46.19
C GLY A 10 -2.42 -11.23 -47.15
N GLN A 11 -3.74 -11.01 -47.21
CA GLN A 11 -4.33 -10.04 -48.14
C GLN A 11 -4.15 -8.60 -47.64
N ASP A 12 -3.87 -7.69 -48.56
CA ASP A 12 -3.90 -6.25 -48.30
C ASP A 12 -5.27 -5.68 -48.68
N VAL A 13 -6.01 -5.22 -47.68
CA VAL A 13 -7.35 -4.61 -47.80
C VAL A 13 -7.38 -3.22 -47.17
N SER A 14 -6.24 -2.53 -47.19
CA SER A 14 -6.07 -1.20 -46.62
C SER A 14 -7.04 -0.16 -47.20
N GLY A 15 -7.61 0.70 -46.35
CA GLY A 15 -8.50 1.80 -46.72
C GLY A 15 -9.89 1.39 -47.23
N VAL A 16 -10.21 0.09 -47.23
CA VAL A 16 -11.51 -0.41 -47.70
C VAL A 16 -12.61 -0.17 -46.66
N ASP A 17 -13.82 0.15 -47.13
CA ASP A 17 -15.02 0.24 -46.29
C ASP A 17 -15.68 -1.13 -46.13
N PHE A 18 -15.52 -1.69 -44.94
CA PHE A 18 -16.09 -2.95 -44.46
C PHE A 18 -17.18 -2.72 -43.40
N THR A 19 -17.87 -1.59 -43.42
CA THR A 19 -18.95 -1.29 -42.47
C THR A 19 -19.99 -2.44 -42.46
N GLY A 20 -20.23 -3.01 -41.27
CA GLY A 20 -21.14 -4.14 -41.07
C GLY A 20 -20.70 -5.46 -41.73
N ALA A 21 -19.42 -5.61 -42.07
CA ALA A 21 -18.92 -6.86 -42.64
C ALA A 21 -18.86 -8.00 -41.62
N ASN A 22 -19.23 -9.20 -42.04
CA ASN A 22 -19.18 -10.40 -41.21
C ASN A 22 -17.92 -11.22 -41.54
N PHE A 23 -16.97 -11.29 -40.63
CA PHE A 23 -15.75 -12.11 -40.67
C PHE A 23 -15.79 -13.27 -39.66
N THR A 24 -16.98 -13.71 -39.24
CA THR A 24 -17.12 -14.80 -38.26
C THR A 24 -16.37 -16.04 -38.73
N GLU A 25 -15.49 -16.58 -37.87
CA GLU A 25 -14.65 -17.77 -38.15
C GLU A 25 -13.77 -17.64 -39.42
N ALA A 26 -13.52 -16.42 -39.91
CA ALA A 26 -12.64 -16.18 -41.04
C ALA A 26 -11.16 -16.38 -40.66
N ASN A 27 -10.35 -16.84 -41.62
CA ASN A 27 -8.89 -16.84 -41.49
C ASN A 27 -8.34 -15.52 -42.03
N LEU A 28 -7.95 -14.62 -41.13
CA LEU A 28 -7.39 -13.30 -41.44
C LEU A 28 -5.90 -13.22 -41.13
N THR A 29 -5.22 -14.38 -41.09
CA THR A 29 -3.80 -14.45 -40.70
C THR A 29 -2.94 -13.57 -41.61
N GLY A 30 -2.29 -12.54 -41.10
CA GLY A 30 -1.44 -11.62 -41.86
C GLY A 30 -2.19 -10.64 -42.76
N THR A 31 -3.52 -10.53 -42.64
CA THR A 31 -4.32 -9.56 -43.40
C THR A 31 -3.99 -8.13 -42.96
N ILE A 32 -3.94 -7.18 -43.90
CA ILE A 32 -3.62 -5.77 -43.64
C ILE A 32 -4.90 -4.94 -43.79
N PHE A 33 -5.44 -4.43 -42.68
CA PHE A 33 -6.60 -3.54 -42.61
C PHE A 33 -6.19 -2.08 -42.34
N GLU A 34 -4.99 -1.65 -42.75
CA GLU A 34 -4.51 -0.29 -42.46
C GLU A 34 -5.48 0.77 -42.99
N GLY A 35 -5.98 1.66 -42.11
CA GLY A 35 -6.94 2.70 -42.45
C GLY A 35 -8.33 2.23 -42.90
N ALA A 36 -8.65 0.93 -42.77
CA ALA A 36 -9.96 0.40 -43.17
C ALA A 36 -11.09 0.86 -42.24
N ILE A 37 -12.32 0.96 -42.77
CA ILE A 37 -13.51 1.27 -41.97
C ILE A 37 -14.20 -0.05 -41.63
N LEU A 38 -14.18 -0.43 -40.36
CA LEU A 38 -14.69 -1.70 -39.83
C LEU A 38 -15.81 -1.47 -38.80
N THR A 39 -16.47 -0.32 -38.86
CA THR A 39 -17.61 0.01 -38.00
C THR A 39 -18.67 -1.09 -38.06
N GLN A 40 -19.09 -1.60 -36.90
CA GLN A 40 -20.06 -2.71 -36.75
C GLN A 40 -19.63 -4.03 -37.43
N ALA A 41 -18.34 -4.21 -37.76
CA ALA A 41 -17.85 -5.48 -38.30
C ALA A 41 -17.85 -6.58 -37.22
N VAL A 42 -18.03 -7.84 -37.65
CA VAL A 42 -18.14 -9.01 -36.77
C VAL A 42 -16.95 -9.93 -36.98
N PHE A 43 -16.10 -10.10 -35.97
CA PHE A 43 -14.89 -10.93 -35.97
C PHE A 43 -14.98 -12.12 -35.00
N VAL A 44 -16.19 -12.57 -34.66
CA VAL A 44 -16.41 -13.64 -33.70
C VAL A 44 -15.71 -14.92 -34.14
N GLY A 45 -14.82 -15.46 -33.32
CA GLY A 45 -14.04 -16.67 -33.63
C GLY A 45 -13.02 -16.53 -34.77
N ALA A 46 -12.88 -15.35 -35.39
CA ALA A 46 -11.92 -15.14 -36.48
C ALA A 46 -10.47 -15.35 -36.01
N ASN A 47 -9.61 -15.87 -36.89
CA ASN A 47 -8.17 -15.94 -36.64
C ASN A 47 -7.49 -14.66 -37.16
N LEU A 48 -7.03 -13.82 -36.23
CA LEU A 48 -6.43 -12.51 -36.50
C LEU A 48 -4.89 -12.52 -36.34
N ASP A 49 -4.24 -13.69 -36.45
CA ASP A 49 -2.79 -13.79 -36.22
C ASP A 49 -2.02 -12.93 -37.23
N GLN A 50 -1.09 -12.09 -36.76
CA GLN A 50 -0.34 -11.15 -37.61
C GLN A 50 -1.19 -10.13 -38.41
N THR A 51 -2.49 -9.98 -38.13
CA THR A 51 -3.35 -8.99 -38.81
C THR A 51 -2.98 -7.57 -38.38
N SER A 52 -2.82 -6.61 -39.31
CA SER A 52 -2.63 -5.19 -38.99
C SER A 52 -3.95 -4.42 -39.02
N PHE A 53 -4.20 -3.59 -38.01
CA PHE A 53 -5.35 -2.69 -37.90
C PHE A 53 -4.94 -1.21 -37.80
N ASP A 54 -3.73 -0.85 -38.23
CA ASP A 54 -3.21 0.50 -38.00
C ASP A 54 -4.12 1.58 -38.63
N GLY A 55 -4.59 2.52 -37.81
CA GLY A 55 -5.50 3.58 -38.26
C GLY A 55 -6.91 3.11 -38.64
N ALA A 56 -7.27 1.85 -38.43
CA ALA A 56 -8.60 1.34 -38.73
C ALA A 56 -9.66 1.90 -37.75
N THR A 57 -10.89 2.09 -38.24
CA THR A 57 -12.04 2.48 -37.43
C THR A 57 -12.83 1.22 -37.02
N LEU A 58 -12.84 0.86 -35.74
CA LEU A 58 -13.45 -0.39 -35.25
C LEU A 58 -14.74 -0.14 -34.44
N ASP A 59 -15.35 1.04 -34.53
CA ASP A 59 -16.49 1.43 -33.70
C ASP A 59 -17.61 0.37 -33.69
N GLN A 60 -17.99 -0.08 -32.50
CA GLN A 60 -19.01 -1.12 -32.29
C GLN A 60 -18.70 -2.47 -32.98
N ALA A 61 -17.45 -2.72 -33.36
CA ALA A 61 -17.05 -4.02 -33.88
C ALA A 61 -17.08 -5.09 -32.78
N ASN A 62 -17.40 -6.31 -33.16
CA ASN A 62 -17.51 -7.44 -32.26
C ASN A 62 -16.32 -8.38 -32.44
N PHE A 63 -15.41 -8.38 -31.47
CA PHE A 63 -14.25 -9.27 -31.41
C PHE A 63 -14.46 -10.44 -30.44
N SER A 64 -15.65 -10.63 -29.88
CA SER A 64 -15.88 -11.61 -28.81
C SER A 64 -15.43 -13.02 -29.21
N GLY A 65 -14.64 -13.65 -28.32
CA GLY A 65 -14.11 -15.00 -28.56
C GLY A 65 -13.14 -15.15 -29.72
N SER A 66 -12.63 -14.06 -30.33
CA SER A 66 -11.57 -14.17 -31.35
C SER A 66 -10.32 -14.80 -30.74
N ASN A 67 -9.74 -15.77 -31.44
CA ASN A 67 -8.70 -16.64 -30.92
C ASN A 67 -7.34 -16.22 -31.47
N THR A 68 -6.68 -15.25 -30.84
CA THR A 68 -5.34 -14.82 -31.29
C THR A 68 -4.46 -14.40 -30.13
N VAL A 69 -3.15 -14.63 -30.22
CA VAL A 69 -2.12 -14.02 -29.38
C VAL A 69 -1.47 -12.95 -30.25
N LEU A 70 -1.82 -11.67 -30.08
CA LEU A 70 -1.34 -10.57 -30.95
C LEU A 70 0.16 -10.22 -30.78
N THR A 71 1.02 -11.15 -30.37
CA THR A 71 2.48 -10.92 -30.26
C THR A 71 3.16 -10.64 -31.61
N THR A 72 2.46 -10.91 -32.72
CA THR A 72 2.93 -10.87 -34.11
C THR A 72 2.21 -9.83 -34.95
N VAL A 73 1.29 -9.04 -34.37
CA VAL A 73 0.69 -7.91 -35.07
C VAL A 73 1.78 -6.87 -35.32
N GLN A 74 2.03 -6.61 -36.60
CA GLN A 74 2.89 -5.51 -37.01
C GLN A 74 2.10 -4.23 -36.86
N TRP A 75 2.23 -3.63 -35.69
CA TRP A 75 1.85 -2.25 -35.50
C TRP A 75 2.97 -1.39 -36.07
N GLY A 76 2.79 -0.87 -37.27
CA GLY A 76 3.66 0.17 -37.80
C GLY A 76 3.65 1.37 -36.88
N GLN A 77 4.74 2.15 -36.89
CA GLN A 77 4.71 3.50 -36.32
C GLN A 77 3.51 4.22 -36.96
N PRO A 78 2.50 4.69 -36.20
CA PRO A 78 1.29 5.28 -36.79
C PRO A 78 1.72 6.43 -37.70
N LYS A 79 1.51 6.26 -39.01
CA LYS A 79 1.98 7.20 -40.04
C LYS A 79 1.20 8.51 -40.07
N SER A 80 0.13 8.64 -39.28
CA SER A 80 -0.63 9.87 -39.08
C SER A 80 -1.36 9.84 -37.74
N ALA A 81 -1.89 10.98 -37.29
CA ALA A 81 -2.61 11.22 -36.03
C ALA A 81 -3.94 10.44 -35.86
N GLN A 82 -4.11 9.29 -36.51
CA GLN A 82 -5.29 8.44 -36.41
C GLN A 82 -5.11 7.38 -35.32
N THR A 83 -5.87 7.55 -34.24
CA THR A 83 -5.94 6.63 -33.09
C THR A 83 -6.85 5.45 -33.40
N ILE A 84 -6.52 4.24 -32.93
CA ILE A 84 -7.41 3.08 -33.03
C ILE A 84 -8.68 3.35 -32.22
N ASN A 85 -9.85 3.14 -32.83
CA ASN A 85 -11.13 3.39 -32.18
C ASN A 85 -11.87 2.09 -31.84
N PHE A 86 -11.81 1.66 -30.58
CA PHE A 86 -12.55 0.55 -29.98
C PHE A 86 -13.86 0.98 -29.31
N SER A 87 -14.37 2.17 -29.62
CA SER A 87 -15.55 2.71 -28.94
C SER A 87 -16.76 1.80 -29.12
N GLY A 88 -17.37 1.39 -28.00
CA GLY A 88 -18.51 0.47 -27.96
C GLY A 88 -18.24 -0.97 -28.43
N CYS A 89 -16.98 -1.37 -28.61
CA CYS A 89 -16.65 -2.73 -29.04
C CYS A 89 -16.99 -3.78 -27.98
N ASP A 90 -17.30 -5.00 -28.44
CA ASP A 90 -17.35 -6.19 -27.58
C ASP A 90 -16.11 -7.04 -27.81
N GLY A 91 -15.14 -6.93 -26.90
CA GLY A 91 -13.88 -7.67 -26.88
C GLY A 91 -13.80 -8.67 -25.73
N ARG A 92 -14.93 -9.17 -25.21
CA ARG A 92 -14.91 -10.13 -24.08
C ARG A 92 -14.12 -11.39 -24.41
N GLY A 93 -13.23 -11.78 -23.48
CA GLY A 93 -12.37 -12.96 -23.62
C GLY A 93 -11.32 -12.89 -24.73
N THR A 94 -11.20 -11.74 -25.42
CA THR A 94 -10.16 -11.55 -26.44
C THR A 94 -8.77 -11.60 -25.83
N LYS A 95 -7.78 -11.83 -26.67
CA LYS A 95 -6.38 -11.92 -26.27
C LYS A 95 -5.53 -10.97 -27.13
N LEU A 96 -5.11 -9.85 -26.55
CA LEU A 96 -4.12 -8.93 -27.10
C LEU A 96 -2.90 -8.99 -26.16
N VAL A 97 -1.88 -9.75 -26.55
CA VAL A 97 -0.75 -10.08 -25.66
C VAL A 97 0.54 -9.63 -26.35
N GLY A 98 1.21 -8.64 -25.80
CA GLY A 98 2.59 -8.28 -26.15
C GLY A 98 3.59 -9.10 -25.34
N THR A 99 4.84 -8.61 -25.28
CA THR A 99 5.88 -9.18 -24.42
C THR A 99 6.59 -8.07 -23.64
N SER A 100 7.27 -8.40 -22.54
CA SER A 100 7.99 -7.41 -21.73
C SER A 100 9.07 -6.63 -22.50
N GLY A 101 9.61 -7.19 -23.58
CA GLY A 101 10.59 -6.54 -24.46
C GLY A 101 10.00 -5.87 -25.69
N ASN A 102 8.71 -6.10 -25.98
CA ASN A 102 8.03 -5.55 -27.14
C ASN A 102 6.54 -5.37 -26.80
N LEU A 103 6.20 -4.19 -26.29
CA LEU A 103 4.82 -3.80 -26.02
C LEU A 103 4.09 -3.56 -27.35
N ILE A 104 2.81 -3.89 -27.37
CA ILE A 104 1.93 -3.58 -28.49
C ILE A 104 1.53 -2.09 -28.43
N PRO A 105 1.89 -1.25 -29.42
CA PRO A 105 1.52 0.16 -29.42
C PRO A 105 0.01 0.35 -29.70
N CYS A 106 -0.70 0.86 -28.70
CA CYS A 106 -2.11 1.25 -28.74
C CYS A 106 -2.30 2.66 -28.15
N ASN A 107 -1.30 3.52 -28.30
CA ASN A 107 -1.30 4.86 -27.72
C ASN A 107 -2.53 5.66 -28.18
N SER A 108 -3.13 6.39 -27.26
CA SER A 108 -4.29 7.25 -27.53
C SER A 108 -5.51 6.51 -28.10
N ALA A 109 -5.56 5.17 -28.00
CA ALA A 109 -6.71 4.40 -28.44
C ALA A 109 -7.98 4.77 -27.67
N ASN A 110 -9.12 4.72 -28.35
CA ASN A 110 -10.42 5.09 -27.80
C ASN A 110 -11.22 3.84 -27.41
N PHE A 111 -11.53 3.67 -26.12
CA PHE A 111 -12.32 2.58 -25.53
C PHE A 111 -13.65 3.09 -24.93
N THR A 112 -14.11 4.27 -25.34
CA THR A 112 -15.32 4.91 -24.80
C THR A 112 -16.62 4.18 -25.20
N ASN A 113 -17.77 4.76 -24.85
CA ASN A 113 -19.10 4.24 -25.18
C ASN A 113 -19.32 2.79 -24.68
N ASN A 114 -18.84 2.49 -23.47
CA ASN A 114 -18.97 1.19 -22.80
C ASN A 114 -18.31 0.02 -23.57
N ALA A 115 -17.16 0.25 -24.20
CA ALA A 115 -16.39 -0.84 -24.80
C ALA A 115 -16.11 -1.92 -23.73
N ASN A 116 -16.39 -3.18 -24.07
CA ASN A 116 -16.42 -4.29 -23.12
C ASN A 116 -15.30 -5.29 -23.39
N PHE A 117 -14.29 -5.29 -22.52
CA PHE A 117 -13.16 -6.19 -22.54
C PHE A 117 -13.13 -7.08 -21.29
N SER A 118 -14.31 -7.39 -20.73
CA SER A 118 -14.39 -8.24 -19.53
C SER A 118 -13.72 -9.60 -19.78
N GLY A 119 -12.83 -10.00 -18.87
CA GLY A 119 -12.06 -11.24 -18.95
C GLY A 119 -11.06 -11.32 -20.12
N ALA A 120 -10.82 -10.23 -20.85
CA ALA A 120 -9.82 -10.19 -21.92
C ALA A 120 -8.40 -10.28 -21.34
N THR A 121 -7.47 -10.87 -22.11
CA THR A 121 -6.04 -10.81 -21.81
C THR A 121 -5.42 -9.69 -22.63
N LEU A 122 -5.09 -8.57 -21.99
CA LEU A 122 -4.61 -7.32 -22.57
C LEU A 122 -3.21 -6.97 -22.01
N SER A 123 -2.31 -7.95 -21.94
CA SER A 123 -1.01 -7.79 -21.27
C SER A 123 0.06 -7.22 -22.20
N TYR A 124 0.97 -6.42 -21.64
CA TYR A 124 2.05 -5.75 -22.38
C TYR A 124 1.56 -4.89 -23.55
N LEU A 125 0.47 -4.15 -23.34
CA LEU A 125 0.02 -3.11 -24.26
C LEU A 125 0.61 -1.76 -23.86
N MET A 126 0.84 -0.88 -24.83
CA MET A 126 1.21 0.52 -24.60
C MET A 126 0.00 1.38 -24.93
N LEU A 127 -0.80 1.66 -23.91
CA LEU A 127 -2.07 2.38 -23.94
C LEU A 127 -1.90 3.83 -23.48
N ASP A 128 -0.71 4.43 -23.62
CA ASP A 128 -0.46 5.75 -23.06
C ASP A 128 -1.39 6.79 -23.71
N ALA A 129 -1.96 7.65 -22.87
CA ALA A 129 -2.97 8.65 -23.23
C ALA A 129 -4.27 8.08 -23.86
N ALA A 130 -4.53 6.77 -23.76
CA ALA A 130 -5.79 6.18 -24.20
C ALA A 130 -6.99 6.71 -23.40
N ASP A 131 -8.17 6.71 -24.04
CA ASP A 131 -9.44 7.09 -23.42
C ASP A 131 -10.28 5.85 -23.13
N LEU A 132 -10.27 5.41 -21.88
CA LEU A 132 -11.04 4.31 -21.31
C LEU A 132 -12.27 4.79 -20.53
N THR A 133 -12.75 6.02 -20.77
CA THR A 133 -13.92 6.56 -20.06
C THR A 133 -15.14 5.65 -20.26
N GLY A 134 -15.70 5.15 -19.15
CA GLY A 134 -16.83 4.21 -19.15
C GLY A 134 -16.53 2.80 -19.67
N ALA A 135 -15.27 2.46 -19.96
CA ALA A 135 -14.92 1.12 -20.44
C ALA A 135 -15.16 0.05 -19.37
N ILE A 136 -15.55 -1.16 -19.81
CA ILE A 136 -15.77 -2.32 -18.93
C ILE A 136 -14.61 -3.30 -19.12
N ALA A 137 -13.68 -3.32 -18.18
CA ALA A 137 -12.50 -4.18 -18.17
C ALA A 137 -12.44 -5.09 -16.94
N ALA A 138 -13.61 -5.49 -16.41
CA ALA A 138 -13.71 -6.34 -15.25
C ALA A 138 -12.99 -7.68 -15.49
N ARG A 139 -12.12 -8.09 -14.57
CA ARG A 139 -11.29 -9.30 -14.67
C ARG A 139 -10.39 -9.38 -15.90
N ALA A 140 -10.17 -8.25 -16.60
CA ALA A 140 -9.21 -8.20 -17.69
C ALA A 140 -7.77 -8.21 -17.15
N ASN A 141 -6.83 -8.74 -17.92
CA ASN A 141 -5.43 -8.82 -17.55
C ASN A 141 -4.59 -7.80 -18.31
N PHE A 142 -4.15 -6.74 -17.64
CA PHE A 142 -3.25 -5.70 -18.13
C PHE A 142 -1.80 -5.86 -17.67
N THR A 143 -1.38 -7.06 -17.25
CA THR A 143 -0.03 -7.30 -16.71
C THR A 143 1.06 -6.69 -17.61
N GLY A 144 1.95 -5.91 -17.01
CA GLY A 144 3.10 -5.29 -17.69
C GLY A 144 2.74 -4.23 -18.75
N SER A 145 1.47 -3.79 -18.83
CA SER A 145 1.06 -2.77 -19.78
C SER A 145 1.43 -1.37 -19.30
N SER A 146 1.72 -0.48 -20.23
CA SER A 146 1.78 0.95 -19.98
C SER A 146 0.39 1.54 -20.18
N LEU A 147 -0.14 2.18 -19.15
CA LEU A 147 -1.39 2.93 -19.12
C LEU A 147 -1.09 4.34 -18.60
N GLN A 148 -0.01 4.97 -19.03
CA GLN A 148 0.34 6.30 -18.52
C GLN A 148 -0.64 7.34 -19.04
N GLN A 149 -1.02 8.30 -18.20
CA GLN A 149 -1.89 9.41 -18.59
C GLN A 149 -3.24 9.00 -19.20
N VAL A 150 -3.73 7.79 -18.92
CA VAL A 150 -5.03 7.37 -19.45
C VAL A 150 -6.17 8.16 -18.80
N LYS A 151 -7.25 8.35 -19.55
CA LYS A 151 -8.53 8.83 -19.01
C LYS A 151 -9.42 7.62 -18.79
N ALA A 152 -9.89 7.40 -17.57
CA ALA A 152 -10.63 6.19 -17.25
C ALA A 152 -11.78 6.48 -16.26
N HIS A 153 -12.37 7.67 -16.35
CA HIS A 153 -13.51 8.03 -15.50
C HIS A 153 -14.68 7.06 -15.74
N GLY A 154 -15.31 6.61 -14.66
CA GLY A 154 -16.47 5.71 -14.67
C GLY A 154 -16.20 4.33 -15.26
N SER A 155 -14.95 3.94 -15.46
CA SER A 155 -14.61 2.62 -15.95
C SER A 155 -14.70 1.55 -14.86
N ASN A 156 -14.83 0.29 -15.28
CA ASN A 156 -14.90 -0.86 -14.38
C ASN A 156 -13.68 -1.77 -14.57
N PHE A 157 -12.77 -1.76 -13.59
CA PHE A 157 -11.60 -2.63 -13.47
C PHE A 157 -11.75 -3.64 -12.31
N CYS A 158 -12.97 -3.95 -11.86
CA CYS A 158 -13.18 -4.88 -10.76
C CYS A 158 -12.54 -6.25 -11.04
N GLY A 159 -11.68 -6.70 -10.13
CA GLY A 159 -10.91 -7.95 -10.27
C GLY A 159 -9.90 -7.97 -11.42
N ALA A 160 -9.58 -6.83 -12.04
CA ALA A 160 -8.57 -6.75 -13.09
C ALA A 160 -7.17 -7.05 -12.55
N ILE A 161 -6.29 -7.56 -13.42
CA ILE A 161 -4.90 -7.86 -13.08
C ILE A 161 -4.02 -6.80 -13.74
N LEU A 162 -3.48 -5.88 -12.96
CA LEU A 162 -2.61 -4.77 -13.37
C LEU A 162 -1.20 -4.93 -12.80
N ASN A 163 -0.77 -6.18 -12.56
CA ASN A 163 0.54 -6.46 -12.01
C ASN A 163 1.63 -5.91 -12.94
N GLN A 164 2.65 -5.24 -12.40
CA GLN A 164 3.73 -4.64 -13.19
C GLN A 164 3.27 -3.57 -14.21
N ALA A 165 2.01 -3.14 -14.17
CA ALA A 165 1.52 -2.10 -15.07
C ALA A 165 2.03 -0.71 -14.65
N ASN A 166 2.18 0.20 -15.61
CA ASN A 166 2.50 1.60 -15.36
C ASN A 166 1.25 2.47 -15.53
N LEU A 167 0.70 2.95 -14.43
CA LEU A 167 -0.52 3.77 -14.33
C LEU A 167 -0.21 5.25 -14.07
N SER A 168 1.06 5.66 -14.20
CA SER A 168 1.51 6.99 -13.76
C SER A 168 0.71 8.13 -14.41
N ASN A 169 0.36 9.13 -13.62
CA ASN A 169 -0.39 10.34 -14.03
C ASN A 169 -1.78 10.08 -14.64
N SER A 170 -2.34 8.88 -14.46
CA SER A 170 -3.64 8.51 -15.02
C SER A 170 -4.82 9.05 -14.22
N GLN A 171 -5.98 9.14 -14.89
CA GLN A 171 -7.20 9.74 -14.36
C GLN A 171 -8.27 8.67 -14.15
N PHE A 172 -8.34 8.11 -12.95
CA PHE A 172 -9.37 7.14 -12.53
C PHE A 172 -10.42 7.76 -11.60
N GLY A 173 -10.04 8.79 -10.84
CA GLY A 173 -10.87 9.36 -9.78
C GLY A 173 -11.98 10.30 -10.22
N ALA A 174 -12.76 10.75 -9.24
CA ALA A 174 -13.87 11.69 -9.40
C ALA A 174 -13.39 13.13 -9.64
N LYS A 175 -12.14 13.44 -9.34
CA LYS A 175 -11.49 14.70 -9.71
C LYS A 175 -11.33 14.76 -11.23
N ALA A 176 -11.97 15.74 -11.86
CA ALA A 176 -11.85 15.99 -13.30
C ALA A 176 -10.75 17.02 -13.57
N LEU A 177 -9.86 16.75 -14.53
CA LEU A 177 -8.86 17.70 -15.00
C LEU A 177 -9.57 18.87 -15.68
N LEU A 178 -9.30 20.09 -15.22
CA LEU A 178 -9.87 21.32 -15.78
C LEU A 178 -8.95 21.94 -16.82
N PHE A 179 -7.70 22.17 -16.45
CA PHE A 179 -6.68 22.74 -17.31
C PHE A 179 -5.29 22.41 -16.78
N VAL A 180 -4.28 22.62 -17.61
CA VAL A 180 -2.88 22.38 -17.29
C VAL A 180 -2.11 23.68 -17.42
N LEU A 181 -1.26 23.96 -16.44
CA LEU A 181 -0.32 25.07 -16.47
C LEU A 181 1.06 24.52 -16.81
N THR A 182 1.69 25.07 -17.85
CA THR A 182 3.02 24.62 -18.33
C THR A 182 4.08 25.72 -18.30
N THR A 183 3.66 26.99 -18.21
CA THR A 183 4.54 28.16 -18.17
C THR A 183 4.66 28.70 -16.75
N ASN A 184 5.81 29.28 -16.39
CA ASN A 184 6.06 29.89 -15.08
C ASN A 184 5.93 28.92 -13.88
N LEU A 185 6.10 27.62 -14.14
CA LEU A 185 5.91 26.55 -13.15
C LEU A 185 6.71 26.76 -11.87
N SER A 186 8.01 27.06 -12.00
CA SER A 186 8.87 27.29 -10.83
C SER A 186 8.36 28.43 -9.95
N ASN A 187 7.78 29.49 -10.53
CA ASN A 187 7.17 30.57 -9.77
C ASN A 187 5.89 30.11 -9.07
N TYR A 188 4.98 29.45 -9.80
CA TYR A 188 3.74 28.91 -9.22
C TYR A 188 4.02 27.99 -8.03
N ILE A 189 4.95 27.05 -8.18
CA ILE A 189 5.34 26.11 -7.11
C ILE A 189 5.87 26.88 -5.90
N THR A 190 6.75 27.87 -6.13
CA THR A 190 7.36 28.67 -5.05
C THR A 190 6.30 29.48 -4.31
N GLU A 191 5.42 30.17 -5.02
CA GLU A 191 4.37 31.00 -4.44
C GLU A 191 3.34 30.15 -3.67
N LEU A 192 2.91 29.01 -4.24
CA LEU A 192 1.98 28.10 -3.59
C LEU A 192 2.55 27.55 -2.28
N ASN A 193 3.82 27.11 -2.28
CA ASN A 193 4.48 26.60 -1.08
C ASN A 193 4.60 27.64 0.05
N GLN A 194 4.71 28.92 -0.29
CA GLN A 194 4.81 30.01 0.70
C GLN A 194 3.43 30.50 1.20
N SER A 195 2.35 29.98 0.62
CA SER A 195 0.99 30.47 0.81
C SER A 195 0.10 29.56 1.66
N ASP A 196 0.67 28.60 2.40
CA ASP A 196 -0.13 27.72 3.26
C ASP A 196 -0.97 28.50 4.28
N GLY A 197 -2.30 28.29 4.25
CA GLY A 197 -3.28 29.01 5.07
C GLY A 197 -3.49 30.48 4.67
N LYS A 198 -2.97 30.93 3.53
CA LYS A 198 -3.04 32.34 3.06
C LYS A 198 -3.88 32.48 1.79
N ALA A 199 -4.17 33.73 1.42
CA ALA A 199 -4.86 34.07 0.18
C ALA A 199 -4.07 33.58 -1.05
N VAL A 200 -4.80 33.24 -2.12
CA VAL A 200 -4.19 32.78 -3.38
C VAL A 200 -3.30 33.89 -3.99
N PRO A 201 -2.07 33.57 -4.41
CA PRO A 201 -1.18 34.52 -5.10
C PRO A 201 -1.81 35.10 -6.37
N GLN A 202 -1.51 36.37 -6.67
CA GLN A 202 -2.09 37.10 -7.81
C GLN A 202 -1.81 36.42 -9.16
N ASP A 203 -0.63 35.84 -9.33
CA ASP A 203 -0.23 35.15 -10.55
C ASP A 203 -1.05 33.88 -10.81
N ILE A 204 -1.48 33.21 -9.73
CA ILE A 204 -2.35 32.04 -9.79
C ILE A 204 -3.80 32.45 -10.00
N ILE A 205 -4.26 33.52 -9.34
CA ILE A 205 -5.57 34.13 -9.65
C ILE A 205 -5.66 34.47 -11.14
N ASN A 206 -4.61 35.09 -11.71
CA ASN A 206 -4.55 35.41 -13.13
C ASN A 206 -4.59 34.14 -14.01
N ALA A 207 -3.94 33.06 -13.58
CA ALA A 207 -3.95 31.78 -14.30
C ALA A 207 -5.33 31.11 -14.31
N PHE A 208 -6.03 31.13 -13.18
CA PHE A 208 -7.40 30.61 -13.05
C PHE A 208 -8.41 31.48 -13.81
N ASN A 209 -8.29 32.81 -13.74
CA ASN A 209 -9.15 33.75 -14.47
C ASN A 209 -9.05 33.57 -15.98
N ARG A 210 -7.85 33.27 -16.51
CA ARG A 210 -7.67 32.92 -17.95
C ARG A 210 -8.46 31.67 -18.36
N ASN A 211 -8.75 30.78 -17.41
CA ASN A 211 -9.56 29.58 -17.60
C ASN A 211 -11.01 29.77 -17.12
N GLY A 212 -11.44 31.02 -16.87
CA GLY A 212 -12.81 31.35 -16.49
C GLY A 212 -13.19 30.97 -15.06
N ILE A 213 -12.21 30.79 -14.16
CA ILE A 213 -12.44 30.38 -12.78
C ILE A 213 -11.95 31.49 -11.84
N ASP A 214 -12.82 31.98 -10.96
CA ASP A 214 -12.47 32.99 -9.96
C ASP A 214 -12.05 32.34 -8.64
N VAL A 215 -10.84 32.66 -8.18
CA VAL A 215 -10.26 32.19 -6.91
C VAL A 215 -9.75 33.34 -6.04
N LEU A 216 -10.19 34.58 -6.27
CA LEU A 216 -9.68 35.78 -5.60
C LEU A 216 -9.82 35.74 -4.07
N ASN A 217 -10.94 35.21 -3.56
CA ASN A 217 -11.25 35.16 -2.13
C ASN A 217 -11.02 33.78 -1.50
N SER A 218 -10.10 33.02 -2.08
CA SER A 218 -9.82 31.64 -1.70
C SER A 218 -8.58 31.51 -0.84
N ILE A 219 -8.46 30.38 -0.17
CA ILE A 219 -7.30 30.03 0.65
C ILE A 219 -6.51 28.91 -0.02
N VAL A 220 -5.19 29.02 -0.01
CA VAL A 220 -4.27 27.96 -0.39
C VAL A 220 -4.00 27.08 0.83
N THR A 221 -4.11 25.77 0.67
CA THR A 221 -3.60 24.78 1.62
C THR A 221 -2.51 23.99 0.92
N VAL A 222 -1.31 23.94 1.51
CA VAL A 222 -0.22 23.11 1.00
C VAL A 222 -0.48 21.68 1.49
N LEU A 223 -0.88 20.80 0.56
CA LEU A 223 -1.08 19.39 0.87
C LEU A 223 0.27 18.67 0.93
N VAL A 224 1.10 18.88 -0.09
CA VAL A 224 2.49 18.38 -0.18
C VAL A 224 3.38 19.47 -0.76
N SER A 225 4.34 19.94 0.02
CA SER A 225 5.26 21.00 -0.39
C SER A 225 6.00 20.61 -1.69
N GLY A 226 5.88 21.45 -2.71
CA GLY A 226 6.52 21.28 -4.01
C GLY A 226 5.78 20.35 -4.98
N GLN A 227 4.66 19.75 -4.56
CA GLN A 227 3.96 18.72 -5.36
C GLN A 227 2.46 18.95 -5.46
N SER A 228 1.77 19.25 -4.36
CA SER A 228 0.31 19.37 -4.39
C SER A 228 -0.25 20.43 -3.44
N TRP A 229 -1.30 21.09 -3.92
CA TRP A 229 -1.94 22.21 -3.26
C TRP A 229 -3.45 22.16 -3.45
N LEU A 230 -4.17 22.72 -2.49
CA LEU A 230 -5.61 22.88 -2.54
C LEU A 230 -5.96 24.37 -2.55
N ILE A 231 -6.83 24.79 -3.45
CA ILE A 231 -7.46 26.11 -3.42
C ILE A 231 -8.94 25.92 -3.09
N THR A 232 -9.39 26.48 -1.97
CA THR A 232 -10.80 26.36 -1.51
C THR A 232 -11.57 27.65 -1.71
N THR A 233 -12.66 27.56 -2.48
CA THR A 233 -13.63 28.63 -2.79
C THR A 233 -14.98 28.28 -2.15
N GLY A 234 -15.15 28.54 -0.84
CA GLY A 234 -16.37 28.14 -0.13
C GLY A 234 -16.59 26.62 -0.17
N THR A 235 -17.50 26.15 -1.01
CA THR A 235 -17.82 24.71 -1.18
C THR A 235 -17.07 24.03 -2.32
N ILE A 236 -16.36 24.77 -3.17
CA ILE A 236 -15.62 24.20 -4.30
C ILE A 236 -14.13 24.15 -3.96
N ALA A 237 -13.50 23.02 -4.21
CA ALA A 237 -12.08 22.82 -4.02
C ALA A 237 -11.38 22.48 -5.35
N TYR A 238 -10.28 23.19 -5.63
CA TYR A 238 -9.43 22.98 -6.79
C TYR A 238 -8.11 22.36 -6.33
N ASN A 239 -7.81 21.17 -6.83
CA ASN A 239 -6.54 20.49 -6.53
C ASN A 239 -5.53 20.84 -7.62
N LEU A 240 -4.34 21.27 -7.23
CA LEU A 240 -3.21 21.52 -8.11
C LEU A 240 -2.17 20.44 -7.83
N LEU A 241 -1.75 19.70 -8.85
CA LEU A 241 -0.78 18.61 -8.74
C LEU A 241 0.32 18.78 -9.77
N LEU A 242 1.57 18.75 -9.35
CA LEU A 242 2.71 18.71 -10.26
C LEU A 242 2.79 17.32 -10.90
N SER A 243 2.99 17.25 -12.22
CA SER A 243 3.17 15.99 -12.93
C SER A 243 4.43 15.26 -12.46
N ALA A 244 4.45 13.93 -12.57
CA ALA A 244 5.60 13.13 -12.09
C ALA A 244 6.94 13.51 -12.74
N ASP A 245 6.93 14.02 -13.97
CA ASP A 245 8.11 14.52 -14.70
C ASP A 245 8.43 16.00 -14.40
N SER A 246 7.68 16.63 -13.49
CA SER A 246 7.77 18.04 -13.10
C SER A 246 7.60 19.04 -14.25
N SER A 247 7.01 18.63 -15.37
CA SER A 247 6.85 19.46 -16.56
C SER A 247 5.52 20.21 -16.64
N GLN A 248 4.54 19.87 -15.78
CA GLN A 248 3.18 20.39 -15.82
C GLN A 248 2.57 20.53 -14.42
N LEU A 249 1.74 21.55 -14.21
CA LEU A 249 0.91 21.68 -13.02
C LEU A 249 -0.55 21.49 -13.44
N LEU A 250 -1.13 20.36 -13.05
CA LEU A 250 -2.47 19.91 -13.41
C LEU A 250 -3.48 20.45 -12.40
N VAL A 251 -4.56 21.06 -12.88
CA VAL A 251 -5.62 21.62 -12.03
C VAL A 251 -6.89 20.80 -12.14
N TYR A 252 -7.41 20.31 -11.03
CA TYR A 252 -8.57 19.43 -10.95
C TYR A 252 -9.71 20.02 -10.10
N ARG A 253 -10.94 19.55 -10.32
CA ARG A 253 -12.09 19.78 -9.42
C ARG A 253 -12.86 18.51 -9.09
N TYR A 254 -13.46 18.47 -7.92
CA TYR A 254 -14.49 17.48 -7.57
C TYR A 254 -15.81 17.71 -8.33
N GLY A 255 -16.58 16.63 -8.55
CA GLY A 255 -17.95 16.69 -9.08
C GLY A 255 -18.09 16.76 -10.60
N GLY A 256 -16.98 16.62 -11.35
CA GLY A 256 -16.98 16.60 -12.81
C GLY A 256 -16.92 15.22 -13.46
N ALA A 257 -16.42 14.22 -12.73
CA ALA A 257 -16.20 12.87 -13.24
C ALA A 257 -16.77 11.81 -12.28
N VAL A 258 -17.16 10.67 -12.84
CA VAL A 258 -17.50 9.47 -12.07
C VAL A 258 -16.18 8.73 -11.79
N ALA A 259 -15.93 8.34 -10.55
CA ALA A 259 -14.76 7.53 -10.23
C ALA A 259 -14.88 6.13 -10.86
N ALA A 260 -13.76 5.57 -11.29
CA ALA A 260 -13.66 4.18 -11.68
C ALA A 260 -13.87 3.25 -10.46
N SER A 261 -14.03 1.95 -10.73
CA SER A 261 -14.00 0.91 -9.69
C SER A 261 -12.93 -0.13 -9.99
N PHE A 262 -12.16 -0.48 -8.96
CA PHE A 262 -11.05 -1.43 -8.96
C PHE A 262 -11.22 -2.46 -7.83
N ALA A 263 -12.45 -2.68 -7.34
CA ALA A 263 -12.69 -3.60 -6.24
C ALA A 263 -12.12 -5.00 -6.56
N GLY A 264 -11.28 -5.54 -5.68
CA GLY A 264 -10.60 -6.83 -5.85
C GLY A 264 -9.50 -6.87 -6.92
N ALA A 265 -9.10 -5.73 -7.50
CA ALA A 265 -8.04 -5.70 -8.51
C ALA A 265 -6.66 -6.00 -7.92
N SER A 266 -5.76 -6.56 -8.74
CA SER A 266 -4.37 -6.85 -8.38
C SER A 266 -3.43 -5.84 -9.03
N LEU A 267 -2.74 -5.04 -8.22
CA LEU A 267 -1.81 -3.98 -8.63
C LEU A 267 -0.37 -4.27 -8.17
N ASN A 268 -0.02 -5.55 -8.00
CA ASN A 268 1.29 -5.94 -7.46
C ASN A 268 2.43 -5.47 -8.39
N SER A 269 3.46 -4.86 -7.81
CA SER A 269 4.62 -4.31 -8.52
C SER A 269 4.27 -3.30 -9.61
N SER A 270 3.06 -2.73 -9.57
CA SER A 270 2.66 -1.65 -10.48
C SER A 270 3.28 -0.33 -10.03
N THR A 271 3.33 0.64 -10.93
CA THR A 271 3.58 2.04 -10.59
C THR A 271 2.34 2.87 -10.90
N SER A 272 2.03 3.81 -10.02
CA SER A 272 0.87 4.70 -10.11
C SER A 272 1.21 6.12 -9.69
N SER A 273 2.50 6.49 -9.79
CA SER A 273 2.98 7.78 -9.33
C SER A 273 2.20 8.95 -9.95
N GLY A 274 1.68 9.84 -9.10
CA GLY A 274 0.88 10.99 -9.53
C GLY A 274 -0.48 10.63 -10.15
N ALA A 275 -0.92 9.36 -10.10
CA ALA A 275 -2.24 8.98 -10.59
C ALA A 275 -3.33 9.52 -9.67
N ASN A 276 -4.49 9.81 -10.26
CA ASN A 276 -5.68 10.25 -9.56
C ASN A 276 -6.62 9.06 -9.35
N PHE A 277 -6.69 8.60 -8.10
CA PHE A 277 -7.61 7.58 -7.60
C PHE A 277 -8.67 8.16 -6.63
N SER A 278 -8.86 9.49 -6.62
CA SER A 278 -9.82 10.13 -5.72
C SER A 278 -11.22 9.52 -5.83
N SER A 279 -11.79 9.15 -4.69
CA SER A 279 -13.11 8.51 -4.59
C SER A 279 -13.27 7.17 -5.32
N VAL A 280 -12.19 6.56 -5.80
CA VAL A 280 -12.22 5.22 -6.42
C VAL A 280 -12.52 4.17 -5.36
N ASP A 281 -13.31 3.16 -5.73
CA ASP A 281 -13.42 1.94 -4.94
C ASP A 281 -12.29 0.98 -5.29
N LEU A 282 -11.33 0.84 -4.38
CA LEU A 282 -10.19 -0.05 -4.44
C LEU A 282 -10.26 -1.10 -3.33
N SER A 283 -11.44 -1.38 -2.77
CA SER A 283 -11.58 -2.34 -1.67
C SER A 283 -11.12 -3.74 -2.07
N ASN A 284 -10.53 -4.47 -1.12
CA ASN A 284 -10.00 -5.82 -1.32
C ASN A 284 -8.95 -5.97 -2.43
N SER A 285 -8.27 -4.88 -2.82
CA SER A 285 -7.23 -4.91 -3.85
C SER A 285 -5.87 -5.38 -3.30
N LEU A 286 -4.97 -5.79 -4.18
CA LEU A 286 -3.62 -6.27 -3.84
C LEU A 286 -2.54 -5.31 -4.36
N TRP A 287 -1.57 -4.94 -3.51
CA TRP A 287 -0.56 -3.91 -3.77
C TRP A 287 0.83 -4.32 -3.26
N HIS A 288 1.22 -5.57 -3.47
CA HIS A 288 2.55 -6.04 -3.08
C HIS A 288 3.63 -5.32 -3.90
N ASN A 289 4.61 -4.67 -3.27
CA ASN A 289 5.71 -3.93 -3.92
C ASN A 289 5.25 -2.85 -4.91
N ALA A 290 4.04 -2.32 -4.75
CA ALA A 290 3.51 -1.29 -5.63
C ALA A 290 4.08 0.09 -5.30
N ILE A 291 4.34 0.90 -6.33
CA ILE A 291 4.82 2.27 -6.20
C ILE A 291 3.63 3.22 -6.43
N ALA A 292 3.18 3.89 -5.39
CA ALA A 292 2.04 4.82 -5.40
C ALA A 292 2.42 6.17 -4.75
N ASN A 293 3.66 6.59 -4.88
CA ASN A 293 4.14 7.88 -4.39
C ASN A 293 3.46 9.05 -5.13
N HIS A 294 3.13 10.12 -4.41
CA HIS A 294 2.39 11.29 -4.93
C HIS A 294 1.01 10.97 -5.53
N THR A 295 0.49 9.76 -5.32
CA THR A 295 -0.84 9.38 -5.80
C THR A 295 -1.92 10.11 -5.02
N ASP A 296 -2.97 10.53 -5.70
CA ASP A 296 -4.14 11.12 -5.08
C ASP A 296 -5.19 10.06 -4.77
N LEU A 297 -5.31 9.70 -3.50
CA LEU A 297 -6.21 8.68 -2.95
C LEU A 297 -7.29 9.32 -2.06
N GLU A 298 -7.57 10.62 -2.23
CA GLU A 298 -8.53 11.34 -1.40
C GLU A 298 -9.93 10.68 -1.49
N SER A 299 -10.50 10.35 -0.33
CA SER A 299 -11.79 9.65 -0.19
C SER A 299 -11.87 8.30 -0.91
N THR A 300 -10.72 7.68 -1.24
CA THR A 300 -10.66 6.34 -1.84
C THR A 300 -11.04 5.27 -0.80
N ASN A 301 -11.76 4.24 -1.23
CA ASN A 301 -12.04 3.08 -0.41
C ASN A 301 -10.95 2.01 -0.61
N LEU A 302 -10.11 1.76 0.39
CA LEU A 302 -9.09 0.69 0.43
C LEU A 302 -9.41 -0.36 1.50
N ALA A 303 -10.67 -0.46 1.92
CA ALA A 303 -11.07 -1.39 2.97
C ALA A 303 -10.76 -2.85 2.57
N GLY A 304 -10.19 -3.62 3.50
CA GLY A 304 -9.84 -5.02 3.28
C GLY A 304 -8.71 -5.28 2.28
N SER A 305 -8.08 -4.23 1.73
CA SER A 305 -6.99 -4.36 0.76
C SER A 305 -5.70 -4.86 1.41
N PHE A 306 -4.81 -5.44 0.60
CA PHE A 306 -3.54 -6.01 1.02
C PHE A 306 -2.37 -5.24 0.40
N PHE A 307 -1.59 -4.60 1.25
CA PHE A 307 -0.37 -3.88 0.95
C PHE A 307 0.78 -4.56 1.69
N LEU A 308 1.85 -4.83 0.94
CA LEU A 308 3.11 -5.26 1.49
C LEU A 308 4.20 -4.48 0.80
N GLU A 309 5.00 -3.75 1.57
CA GLU A 309 6.11 -2.94 1.04
C GLU A 309 5.66 -1.92 -0.03
N ALA A 310 4.37 -1.54 -0.01
CA ALA A 310 3.81 -0.54 -0.89
C ALA A 310 4.33 0.85 -0.52
N ASP A 311 4.52 1.70 -1.53
CA ASP A 311 5.03 3.05 -1.37
C ASP A 311 3.93 4.10 -1.57
N PHE A 312 3.49 4.75 -0.50
CA PHE A 312 2.60 5.91 -0.54
C PHE A 312 3.34 7.20 -0.17
N THR A 313 4.67 7.27 -0.32
CA THR A 313 5.45 8.46 0.01
C THR A 313 4.82 9.69 -0.66
N GLN A 314 4.49 10.69 0.16
CA GLN A 314 3.85 11.94 -0.27
C GLN A 314 2.54 11.79 -1.07
N ALA A 315 1.83 10.67 -0.94
CA ALA A 315 0.47 10.52 -1.46
C ALA A 315 -0.51 11.45 -0.72
N ILE A 316 -1.66 11.76 -1.35
CA ILE A 316 -2.77 12.48 -0.73
C ILE A 316 -3.80 11.43 -0.30
N VAL A 317 -4.03 11.27 1.00
CA VAL A 317 -4.91 10.19 1.52
C VAL A 317 -5.99 10.72 2.49
N ALA A 318 -6.42 11.98 2.30
CA ALA A 318 -7.46 12.56 3.14
C ALA A 318 -8.79 11.81 2.97
N GLY A 319 -9.41 11.41 4.07
CA GLY A 319 -10.66 10.64 4.08
C GLY A 319 -10.56 9.23 3.47
N THR A 320 -9.36 8.73 3.18
CA THR A 320 -9.17 7.38 2.66
C THR A 320 -9.53 6.34 3.72
N ILE A 321 -10.24 5.29 3.30
CA ILE A 321 -10.71 4.22 4.18
C ILE A 321 -9.75 3.03 4.09
N PHE A 322 -8.98 2.77 5.14
CA PHE A 322 -8.09 1.61 5.27
C PHE A 322 -8.65 0.56 6.24
N SER A 323 -9.95 0.58 6.53
CA SER A 323 -10.54 -0.32 7.52
C SER A 323 -10.30 -1.78 7.17
N SER A 324 -9.82 -2.56 8.14
CA SER A 324 -9.45 -3.98 7.94
C SER A 324 -8.40 -4.25 6.86
N ALA A 325 -7.67 -3.23 6.39
CA ALA A 325 -6.59 -3.38 5.43
C ALA A 325 -5.33 -3.96 6.08
N VAL A 326 -4.50 -4.62 5.27
CA VAL A 326 -3.18 -5.11 5.66
C VAL A 326 -2.15 -4.16 5.07
N LEU A 327 -1.41 -3.43 5.89
CA LEU A 327 -0.50 -2.34 5.52
C LEU A 327 0.94 -2.62 5.99
N ILE A 328 1.36 -3.86 5.85
CA ILE A 328 2.63 -4.33 6.39
C ILE A 328 3.79 -3.66 5.63
N GLN A 329 4.75 -3.10 6.36
CA GLN A 329 5.91 -2.41 5.80
C GLN A 329 5.55 -1.31 4.77
N THR A 330 4.33 -0.78 4.83
CA THR A 330 3.86 0.23 3.90
C THR A 330 4.48 1.58 4.25
N ARG A 331 4.97 2.31 3.25
CA ARG A 331 5.67 3.59 3.45
C ARG A 331 4.73 4.77 3.26
N PHE A 332 4.46 5.50 4.34
CA PHE A 332 3.64 6.72 4.38
C PHE A 332 4.49 7.98 4.59
N ARG A 333 5.74 7.97 4.12
CA ARG A 333 6.69 9.06 4.43
C ARG A 333 6.21 10.42 3.90
N GLY A 334 6.23 11.44 4.75
CA GLY A 334 5.83 12.80 4.36
C GLY A 334 4.35 12.96 3.99
N VAL A 335 3.50 12.00 4.35
CA VAL A 335 2.07 12.01 4.02
C VAL A 335 1.29 12.79 5.07
N GLN A 336 0.37 13.66 4.63
CA GLN A 336 -0.65 14.25 5.50
C GLN A 336 -1.95 13.43 5.40
N LEU A 337 -2.29 12.72 6.47
CA LEU A 337 -3.50 11.92 6.61
C LEU A 337 -4.52 12.67 7.46
N THR A 338 -5.56 13.25 6.83
CA THR A 338 -6.68 13.87 7.56
C THR A 338 -7.87 12.93 7.61
N ASN A 339 -8.37 12.64 8.81
CA ASN A 339 -9.43 11.68 9.11
C ASN A 339 -9.20 10.27 8.49
N PRO A 340 -7.98 9.68 8.54
CA PRO A 340 -7.78 8.35 7.96
C PRO A 340 -8.48 7.27 8.79
N GLY A 341 -9.18 6.35 8.13
CA GLY A 341 -9.87 5.23 8.78
C GLY A 341 -9.01 3.97 8.82
N PHE A 342 -8.30 3.71 9.93
CA PHE A 342 -7.46 2.51 10.12
C PHE A 342 -8.08 1.46 11.06
N THR A 343 -9.39 1.51 11.30
CA THR A 343 -10.06 0.57 12.19
C THR A 343 -9.80 -0.88 11.77
N ASN A 344 -9.35 -1.74 12.68
CA ASN A 344 -8.95 -3.14 12.42
C ASN A 344 -7.81 -3.32 11.40
N ALA A 345 -7.07 -2.26 11.04
CA ALA A 345 -5.97 -2.36 10.08
C ALA A 345 -4.72 -3.00 10.71
N GLN A 346 -3.88 -3.61 9.88
CA GLN A 346 -2.58 -4.16 10.29
C GLN A 346 -1.45 -3.24 9.80
N LEU A 347 -0.76 -2.54 10.70
CA LEU A 347 0.22 -1.48 10.40
C LEU A 347 1.65 -1.86 10.79
N GLN A 348 1.94 -3.14 11.00
CA GLN A 348 3.24 -3.61 11.45
C GLN A 348 4.33 -3.29 10.41
N GLY A 349 5.42 -2.65 10.86
CA GLY A 349 6.50 -2.20 9.99
C GLY A 349 6.17 -0.98 9.14
N ALA A 350 4.94 -0.44 9.20
CA ALA A 350 4.59 0.74 8.44
C ALA A 350 5.45 1.94 8.86
N ASP A 351 5.84 2.75 7.90
CA ASP A 351 6.74 3.88 8.10
C ASP A 351 5.98 5.20 7.97
N PHE A 352 5.80 5.89 9.10
CA PHE A 352 5.17 7.21 9.19
C PHE A 352 6.18 8.36 9.34
N THR A 353 7.44 8.16 8.95
CA THR A 353 8.47 9.21 9.05
C THR A 353 8.02 10.48 8.31
N ASP A 354 8.07 11.62 8.99
CA ASP A 354 7.60 12.92 8.49
C ASP A 354 6.10 12.98 8.12
N ALA A 355 5.31 11.97 8.48
CA ALA A 355 3.87 11.95 8.24
C ALA A 355 3.10 12.68 9.36
N THR A 356 1.84 13.04 9.09
CA THR A 356 0.92 13.57 10.10
C THR A 356 -0.45 12.91 9.97
N LEU A 357 -0.97 12.32 11.05
CA LEU A 357 -2.30 11.74 11.18
C LEU A 357 -3.16 12.68 12.01
N ILE A 358 -3.98 13.48 11.31
CA ILE A 358 -4.96 14.38 11.90
C ILE A 358 -6.27 13.61 12.09
N ASN A 359 -6.72 13.44 13.33
CA ASN A 359 -7.98 12.76 13.68
C ASN A 359 -8.06 11.33 13.12
N GLY A 360 -6.95 10.58 13.17
CA GLY A 360 -6.93 9.20 12.70
C GLY A 360 -7.77 8.28 13.59
N ASN A 361 -8.38 7.26 13.00
CA ASN A 361 -9.06 6.21 13.77
C ASN A 361 -8.26 4.91 13.69
N LEU A 362 -7.45 4.64 14.72
CA LEU A 362 -6.64 3.42 14.85
C LEU A 362 -7.34 2.36 15.73
N TYR A 363 -8.65 2.47 16.01
CA TYR A 363 -9.36 1.52 16.87
C TYR A 363 -9.13 0.07 16.42
N GLN A 364 -8.65 -0.78 17.34
CA GLN A 364 -8.28 -2.19 17.08
C GLN A 364 -7.23 -2.39 15.97
N ALA A 365 -6.50 -1.35 15.57
CA ALA A 365 -5.39 -1.49 14.65
C ALA A 365 -4.23 -2.26 15.30
N ALA A 366 -3.61 -3.16 14.55
CA ALA A 366 -2.44 -3.90 15.00
C ALA A 366 -1.17 -3.11 14.65
N ILE A 367 -0.51 -2.58 15.68
CA ILE A 367 0.70 -1.76 15.56
C ILE A 367 1.87 -2.52 16.20
N SER A 368 3.05 -2.44 15.60
CA SER A 368 4.27 -3.02 16.16
C SER A 368 5.10 -1.91 16.82
N LEU A 369 5.40 -2.03 18.10
CA LEU A 369 6.25 -1.06 18.82
C LEU A 369 7.70 -1.55 18.88
N PRO A 370 8.70 -0.64 18.87
CA PRO A 370 10.12 -1.01 19.00
C PRO A 370 10.48 -1.70 20.33
N PHE A 371 9.68 -1.43 21.38
CA PHE A 371 9.79 -2.02 22.72
C PHE A 371 8.40 -2.53 23.12
N GLY A 372 8.31 -3.68 23.80
CA GLY A 372 7.02 -4.25 24.27
C GLY A 372 6.33 -3.39 25.33
N VAL A 373 5.16 -3.79 25.82
CA VAL A 373 4.44 -3.07 26.89
C VAL A 373 5.21 -3.18 28.22
N PRO A 374 5.49 -2.07 28.94
CA PRO A 374 6.13 -2.13 30.25
C PRO A 374 5.20 -2.78 31.27
N LEU A 375 5.77 -3.55 32.20
CA LEU A 375 5.06 -4.11 33.35
C LEU A 375 4.54 -2.99 34.26
N PHE A 376 5.36 -1.98 34.50
CA PHE A 376 5.04 -0.78 35.28
C PHE A 376 6.09 0.31 35.05
N VAL A 377 5.77 1.55 35.46
CA VAL A 377 6.68 2.70 35.40
C VAL A 377 7.09 3.08 36.82
N MET A 378 8.38 3.38 37.03
CA MET A 378 8.88 3.85 38.33
C MET A 378 9.02 5.36 38.39
N ASP A 379 8.95 5.91 39.60
CA ASP A 379 9.18 7.33 39.83
C ASP A 379 10.65 7.71 39.56
N SER A 380 10.85 8.89 38.95
CA SER A 380 12.16 9.51 38.70
C SER A 380 13.11 9.50 39.91
N SER A 381 12.58 9.48 41.14
CA SER A 381 13.34 9.43 42.39
C SER A 381 14.25 8.19 42.50
N TYR A 382 13.92 7.08 41.83
CA TYR A 382 14.70 5.84 41.89
C TYR A 382 15.95 5.84 40.99
N THR A 383 16.16 6.89 40.19
CA THR A 383 17.31 7.00 39.28
C THR A 383 18.64 6.95 40.04
N SER A 384 18.75 7.63 41.18
CA SER A 384 19.97 7.60 42.01
C SER A 384 20.22 6.20 42.57
N ASP A 385 19.17 5.51 42.99
CA ASP A 385 19.27 4.19 43.62
C ASP A 385 19.70 3.14 42.59
N LEU A 386 19.13 3.22 41.38
CA LEU A 386 19.55 2.42 40.23
C LEU A 386 21.00 2.68 39.83
N ASN A 387 21.44 3.93 39.79
CA ASN A 387 22.83 4.26 39.47
C ASN A 387 23.82 3.77 40.54
N ASN A 388 23.39 3.74 41.80
CA ASN A 388 24.20 3.28 42.92
C ASN A 388 24.14 1.75 43.11
N GLY A 389 23.31 1.04 42.35
CA GLY A 389 23.11 -0.40 42.50
C GLY A 389 22.34 -0.80 43.75
N ASP A 390 21.62 0.13 44.39
CA ASP A 390 20.89 -0.11 45.63
C ASP A 390 19.51 -0.73 45.36
N LEU A 391 19.50 -2.01 45.02
CA LEU A 391 18.27 -2.78 44.78
C LEU A 391 17.33 -2.83 46.00
N ALA A 392 17.85 -2.64 47.23
CA ALA A 392 17.05 -2.66 48.44
C ALA A 392 16.21 -1.37 48.59
N ALA A 393 16.65 -0.26 48.01
CA ALA A 393 15.91 1.00 47.96
C ALA A 393 14.79 0.99 46.89
N ILE A 394 14.85 0.09 45.89
CA ILE A 394 13.89 0.04 44.76
C ILE A 394 12.62 -0.73 45.15
N THR A 395 11.77 -0.08 45.94
CA THR A 395 10.51 -0.64 46.44
C THR A 395 9.39 -0.93 45.40
N PRO A 396 9.31 -0.26 44.22
CA PRO A 396 8.21 -0.45 43.27
C PRO A 396 8.04 -1.89 42.78
N PHE A 397 9.12 -2.65 42.63
CA PHE A 397 9.07 -4.05 42.23
C PHE A 397 8.20 -4.89 43.18
N THR A 398 8.33 -4.65 44.49
CA THR A 398 7.54 -5.39 45.48
C THR A 398 6.08 -4.95 45.50
N SER A 399 5.82 -3.63 45.40
CA SER A 399 4.45 -3.11 45.42
C SER A 399 3.65 -3.41 44.15
N GLN A 400 4.34 -3.59 43.01
CA GLN A 400 3.74 -3.96 41.73
C GLN A 400 3.63 -5.49 41.52
N GLY A 401 3.96 -6.30 42.52
CA GLY A 401 3.81 -7.76 42.48
C GLY A 401 4.98 -8.52 41.82
N TYR A 402 6.13 -7.87 41.65
CA TYR A 402 7.35 -8.40 41.03
C TYR A 402 8.55 -8.38 42.01
N PRO A 403 8.48 -9.03 43.18
CA PRO A 403 9.48 -8.88 44.22
C PRO A 403 10.88 -9.31 43.76
N LEU A 404 11.89 -8.51 44.09
CA LEU A 404 13.29 -8.86 43.88
C LEU A 404 13.77 -9.79 44.98
N GLY A 405 14.49 -10.84 44.60
CA GLY A 405 15.08 -11.76 45.54
C GLY A 405 16.38 -11.21 46.13
N LYS A 406 16.96 -11.96 47.08
CA LYS A 406 18.15 -11.51 47.84
C LYS A 406 19.44 -11.62 47.03
N GLN A 407 19.42 -12.39 45.95
CA GLN A 407 20.53 -12.57 45.02
C GLN A 407 20.34 -11.78 43.71
N ALA A 408 19.31 -10.93 43.65
CA ALA A 408 19.11 -10.03 42.54
C ALA A 408 20.35 -9.14 42.35
N SER A 409 20.78 -9.00 41.10
CA SER A 409 21.93 -8.18 40.73
C SER A 409 21.54 -7.15 39.68
N LEU A 410 22.11 -5.96 39.77
CA LEU A 410 21.87 -4.87 38.83
C LEU A 410 23.11 -4.66 37.97
N SER A 411 22.91 -4.50 36.66
CA SER A 411 23.98 -4.14 35.73
C SER A 411 23.58 -2.93 34.87
N PRO A 412 24.47 -1.93 34.71
CA PRO A 412 24.21 -0.79 33.85
C PRO A 412 24.33 -1.16 32.36
N LEU A 413 23.36 -0.72 31.56
CA LEU A 413 23.31 -0.80 30.09
C LEU A 413 23.03 0.61 29.53
N SER A 414 22.33 0.74 28.39
CA SER A 414 21.66 1.99 27.96
C SER A 414 20.42 2.33 28.81
N GLY A 415 20.44 1.93 30.09
CA GLY A 415 19.33 1.70 31.01
C GLY A 415 19.85 0.80 32.15
N TRP A 416 19.00 0.04 32.81
CA TRP A 416 19.41 -0.89 33.87
C TRP A 416 18.81 -2.27 33.66
N LEU A 417 19.61 -3.32 33.90
CA LEU A 417 19.16 -4.71 33.85
C LEU A 417 19.23 -5.31 35.25
N ILE A 418 18.10 -5.83 35.73
CA ILE A 418 18.02 -6.57 36.98
C ILE A 418 17.98 -8.06 36.66
N ASP A 419 18.97 -8.82 37.11
CA ASP A 419 18.99 -10.28 37.05
C ASP A 419 18.60 -10.86 38.41
N ASN A 420 17.44 -11.48 38.45
CA ASN A 420 16.79 -12.10 39.61
C ASN A 420 16.85 -13.64 39.51
N SER A 421 17.66 -14.17 38.59
CA SER A 421 17.63 -15.58 38.18
C SER A 421 18.17 -16.54 39.24
N MET A 422 19.07 -16.07 40.09
CA MET A 422 19.66 -16.84 41.19
C MET A 422 18.68 -17.04 42.35
N ASP A 423 17.60 -16.27 42.40
CA ASP A 423 16.57 -16.40 43.43
C ASP A 423 15.47 -17.40 43.05
N THR A 424 15.14 -18.28 44.00
CA THR A 424 14.15 -19.34 43.81
C THR A 424 12.71 -18.87 43.99
N THR A 425 12.50 -17.69 44.58
CA THR A 425 11.19 -17.17 45.01
C THR A 425 10.41 -16.37 43.96
N PRO A 426 11.00 -15.49 43.12
CA PRO A 426 10.24 -14.73 42.13
C PRO A 426 10.09 -15.45 40.78
N SER A 427 8.93 -15.24 40.15
CA SER A 427 8.52 -15.86 38.87
C SER A 427 9.19 -15.23 37.65
N ILE A 428 9.57 -13.95 37.72
CA ILE A 428 10.29 -13.24 36.67
C ILE A 428 11.78 -13.20 37.00
N LYS A 429 12.60 -13.69 36.07
CA LYS A 429 14.03 -13.91 36.26
C LYS A 429 14.89 -12.73 35.85
N THR A 430 14.40 -11.85 34.97
CA THR A 430 15.20 -10.72 34.51
C THR A 430 14.30 -9.55 34.12
N PHE A 431 14.68 -8.33 34.48
CA PHE A 431 13.94 -7.10 34.13
C PHE A 431 14.87 -6.13 33.41
N PHE A 432 14.34 -5.42 32.41
CA PHE A 432 15.02 -4.29 31.79
C PHE A 432 14.30 -2.99 32.17
N ILE A 433 15.07 -1.97 32.49
CA ILE A 433 14.59 -0.65 32.86
C ILE A 433 15.21 0.32 31.86
N ASP A 434 14.39 1.04 31.10
CA ASP A 434 14.91 2.07 30.20
C ASP A 434 15.26 3.36 30.97
N VAL A 435 15.88 4.32 30.27
CA VAL A 435 16.29 5.62 30.85
C VAL A 435 15.12 6.47 31.37
N ASN A 436 13.89 6.16 30.97
CA ASN A 436 12.67 6.82 31.42
C ASN A 436 12.01 6.07 32.58
N LEU A 437 12.68 5.03 33.12
CA LEU A 437 12.23 4.19 34.21
C LEU A 437 10.99 3.33 33.90
N ASN A 438 10.75 3.03 32.63
CA ASN A 438 9.81 1.99 32.25
C ASN A 438 10.43 0.62 32.54
N VAL A 439 9.72 -0.21 33.30
CA VAL A 439 10.17 -1.55 33.68
C VAL A 439 9.52 -2.57 32.76
N TYR A 440 10.35 -3.28 32.01
CA TYR A 440 9.97 -4.39 31.16
C TYR A 440 10.41 -5.69 31.82
N ASP A 441 9.61 -6.74 31.73
CA ASP A 441 10.18 -8.07 31.86
C ASP A 441 11.13 -8.26 30.69
N PHE A 442 12.39 -8.60 30.94
CA PHE A 442 13.29 -8.97 29.86
C PHE A 442 12.79 -10.24 29.13
N LEU A 443 11.88 -11.00 29.76
CA LEU A 443 11.43 -12.35 29.42
C LEU A 443 9.90 -12.64 29.48
N ASN A 444 8.95 -11.68 29.55
CA ASN A 444 7.51 -12.01 29.44
C ASN A 444 6.90 -11.68 28.06
N PRO A 445 7.03 -12.60 27.08
CA PRO A 445 5.90 -13.15 26.36
C PRO A 445 5.41 -14.38 27.16
N THR A 446 4.14 -14.42 27.57
CA THR A 446 3.67 -15.38 28.60
C THR A 446 3.75 -16.89 28.28
N LYS A 447 4.38 -17.31 27.19
CA LYS A 447 4.83 -18.69 26.91
C LYS A 447 6.10 -18.63 26.06
N PRO A 448 7.11 -19.50 26.28
CA PRO A 448 8.14 -19.70 25.28
C PRO A 448 7.46 -20.05 23.95
N LEU A 449 7.88 -19.41 22.87
CA LEU A 449 7.39 -19.64 21.50
C LEU A 449 7.47 -21.12 21.15
N PHE A 450 8.59 -21.73 21.54
CA PHE A 450 8.86 -23.16 21.48
C PHE A 450 10.14 -23.46 22.29
N PHE A 451 10.46 -24.76 22.38
CA PHE A 451 11.65 -25.27 23.05
C PHE A 451 12.69 -25.72 22.03
N LEU A 452 13.90 -25.22 22.15
CA LEU A 452 15.07 -25.64 21.39
C LEU A 452 15.85 -26.69 22.21
N SER A 453 16.28 -27.75 21.52
CA SER A 453 17.12 -28.77 22.16
C SER A 453 18.49 -28.18 22.50
N THR A 454 19.04 -28.53 23.67
CA THR A 454 20.39 -28.12 24.10
C THR A 454 21.51 -28.52 23.13
N LYS A 455 21.26 -29.45 22.20
CA LYS A 455 22.18 -29.79 21.10
C LYS A 455 22.49 -28.60 20.17
N TYR A 456 21.66 -27.56 20.15
CA TYR A 456 21.86 -26.37 19.33
C TYR A 456 22.66 -25.25 20.03
N LYS A 457 22.93 -25.40 21.33
CA LYS A 457 23.73 -24.47 22.14
C LYS A 457 25.08 -24.08 21.52
N PRO A 458 25.86 -25.01 20.91
CA PRO A 458 27.14 -24.65 20.28
C PRO A 458 26.99 -23.70 19.08
N PHE A 459 25.85 -23.74 18.37
CA PHE A 459 25.62 -22.91 17.20
C PHE A 459 25.26 -21.48 17.58
N LEU A 460 24.58 -21.30 18.71
CA LEU A 460 24.21 -20.00 19.26
C LEU A 460 25.43 -19.19 19.76
N ASN A 461 26.56 -19.84 20.03
CA ASN A 461 27.79 -19.14 20.40
C ASN A 461 28.53 -18.52 19.21
N ASN A 462 28.06 -18.73 17.98
CA ASN A 462 28.60 -18.04 16.81
C ASN A 462 27.89 -16.71 16.63
N PRO A 463 28.58 -15.65 16.20
CA PRO A 463 27.98 -14.33 16.00
C PRO A 463 26.92 -14.29 14.89
N ASN A 464 26.83 -15.34 14.08
CA ASN A 464 25.88 -15.48 12.97
C ASN A 464 25.27 -16.89 13.01
N PRO A 465 23.98 -17.06 12.66
CA PRO A 465 23.35 -18.36 12.62
C PRO A 465 23.86 -19.21 11.45
N ASN A 466 23.98 -20.51 11.67
CA ASN A 466 24.30 -21.48 10.63
C ASN A 466 23.05 -22.11 10.04
N ASP A 467 23.20 -22.84 8.92
CA ASP A 467 22.09 -23.49 8.21
C ASP A 467 21.25 -24.41 9.10
N LEU A 468 21.87 -25.06 10.10
CA LEU A 468 21.16 -25.95 11.03
C LEU A 468 20.23 -25.18 11.97
N LEU A 469 20.68 -24.03 12.48
CA LEU A 469 19.85 -23.17 13.33
C LEU A 469 18.75 -22.51 12.51
N ILE A 470 19.08 -22.02 11.31
CA ILE A 470 18.12 -21.41 10.36
C ILE A 470 17.02 -22.41 9.96
N ASN A 471 17.40 -23.61 9.50
CA ASN A 471 16.43 -24.64 9.11
C ASN A 471 15.57 -25.14 10.27
N TRP A 472 16.10 -25.08 11.49
CA TRP A 472 15.35 -25.47 12.67
C TRP A 472 14.31 -24.42 13.08
N PHE A 473 14.67 -23.13 13.09
CA PHE A 473 13.69 -22.04 13.27
C PHE A 473 12.57 -22.18 12.23
N LYS A 474 12.95 -22.40 10.98
CA LYS A 474 12.04 -22.65 9.85
C LYS A 474 11.10 -23.83 10.10
N SER A 475 11.57 -24.91 10.72
CA SER A 475 10.76 -26.10 11.05
C SER A 475 9.77 -25.87 12.22
N ASN A 476 9.94 -24.78 12.98
CA ASN A 476 9.08 -24.38 14.09
C ASN A 476 8.23 -23.14 13.76
N ASN A 477 7.98 -22.89 12.47
CA ASN A 477 7.21 -21.74 11.98
C ASN A 477 7.75 -20.38 12.43
N CYS A 478 9.08 -20.26 12.61
CA CYS A 478 9.75 -19.00 12.88
C CYS A 478 10.93 -18.80 11.95
N SER A 479 11.40 -17.56 11.88
CA SER A 479 12.29 -17.14 10.83
C SER A 479 13.59 -16.57 11.36
N LEU A 480 14.72 -17.00 10.80
CA LEU A 480 16.05 -16.57 11.21
C LEU A 480 16.94 -16.29 9.98
N SER A 481 17.33 -15.03 9.79
CA SER A 481 18.20 -14.59 8.70
C SER A 481 19.59 -15.20 8.81
N ALA A 482 20.21 -15.56 7.69
CA ALA A 482 21.65 -15.87 7.65
C ALA A 482 22.54 -14.68 8.05
N GLN A 483 22.01 -13.45 7.93
CA GLN A 483 22.66 -12.21 8.37
C GLN A 483 22.25 -11.81 9.79
N ALA A 484 21.43 -12.60 10.48
CA ALA A 484 21.07 -12.27 11.86
C ALA A 484 22.33 -12.23 12.72
N VAL A 485 22.36 -11.27 13.65
CA VAL A 485 23.47 -11.13 14.59
C VAL A 485 23.07 -11.80 15.88
N ILE A 486 23.84 -12.80 16.29
CA ILE A 486 23.69 -13.48 17.57
C ILE A 486 24.71 -12.87 18.54
N ALA A 487 24.22 -12.19 19.57
CA ALA A 487 25.04 -11.63 20.62
C ALA A 487 24.97 -12.53 21.86
N PRO A 488 26.06 -13.23 22.23
CA PRO A 488 26.13 -13.94 23.50
C PRO A 488 26.36 -12.92 24.64
N ILE A 489 25.42 -12.91 25.59
CA ILE A 489 25.53 -12.20 26.87
C ILE A 489 25.46 -13.24 28.01
N THR A 490 24.39 -13.25 28.80
CA THR A 490 24.01 -14.33 29.75
C THR A 490 23.02 -15.34 29.15
N ALA A 491 22.41 -14.96 28.02
CA ALA A 491 21.55 -15.72 27.11
C ALA A 491 21.93 -15.35 25.66
N TRP A 492 21.28 -15.93 24.66
CA TRP A 492 21.52 -15.54 23.26
C TRP A 492 20.42 -14.61 22.79
N ASN A 493 20.81 -13.40 22.39
CA ASN A 493 19.90 -12.50 21.68
C ASN A 493 20.20 -12.60 20.19
N ILE A 494 19.17 -12.83 19.39
CA ILE A 494 19.27 -12.84 17.94
C ILE A 494 18.50 -11.65 17.40
N SER A 495 19.22 -10.74 16.77
CA SER A 495 18.64 -9.64 16.00
C SER A 495 18.50 -10.10 14.55
N ASN A 496 17.28 -10.20 14.06
CA ASN A 496 17.06 -10.54 12.66
C ASN A 496 17.51 -9.36 11.78
N SER A 497 18.30 -9.61 10.72
CA SER A 497 18.69 -8.53 9.78
C SER A 497 17.45 -8.00 9.06
N PRO A 498 17.36 -6.68 8.77
CA PRO A 498 16.31 -6.13 7.90
C PRO A 498 16.29 -6.76 6.50
N ASP A 499 17.41 -7.35 6.06
CA ASP A 499 17.58 -7.96 4.72
C ASP A 499 17.46 -9.50 4.73
N ALA A 500 16.73 -10.08 5.68
CA ALA A 500 16.60 -11.53 5.86
C ALA A 500 15.91 -12.26 4.69
N PRO A 501 16.49 -13.35 4.13
CA PRO A 501 15.77 -14.20 3.19
C PRO A 501 14.76 -15.10 3.92
N VAL A 502 13.49 -14.73 3.81
CA VAL A 502 12.32 -15.59 3.54
C VAL A 502 11.99 -16.78 4.47
N PRO A 503 11.20 -16.57 5.55
CA PRO A 503 10.27 -17.63 6.01
C PRO A 503 8.93 -17.16 6.68
N GLN A 504 7.88 -18.02 6.56
CA GLN A 504 6.61 -18.31 7.29
C GLN A 504 6.07 -17.34 8.39
N PRO A 505 4.77 -17.39 8.79
CA PRO A 505 3.94 -16.25 9.20
C PRO A 505 4.26 -15.61 10.58
N VAL A 506 5.41 -15.87 11.20
CA VAL A 506 5.77 -15.28 12.49
C VAL A 506 7.25 -14.90 12.49
N ILE A 507 7.53 -13.58 12.43
CA ILE A 507 8.90 -13.03 12.54
C ILE A 507 8.95 -12.06 13.72
N TYR A 508 9.88 -12.30 14.62
CA TYR A 508 10.20 -11.40 15.73
C TYR A 508 11.45 -10.59 15.36
N GLU A 509 11.41 -9.28 15.56
CA GLU A 509 12.57 -8.39 15.36
C GLU A 509 13.75 -8.83 16.23
N ARG A 510 13.45 -9.25 17.47
CA ARG A 510 14.39 -9.80 18.43
C ARG A 510 13.90 -11.11 18.99
N ILE A 511 14.78 -12.10 19.01
CA ILE A 511 14.54 -13.42 19.58
C ILE A 511 15.53 -13.63 20.73
N ALA A 512 15.01 -13.85 21.93
CA ALA A 512 15.82 -14.23 23.08
C ALA A 512 15.76 -15.74 23.26
N ILE A 513 16.91 -16.39 23.46
CA ILE A 513 17.03 -17.81 23.76
C ILE A 513 17.72 -17.98 25.10
N VAL A 514 17.02 -18.59 26.06
CA VAL A 514 17.47 -18.77 27.43
C VAL A 514 17.62 -20.26 27.74
N SER A 515 18.66 -20.62 28.48
CA SER A 515 18.84 -22.00 28.98
C SER A 515 18.17 -22.10 30.35
N GLU A 516 17.19 -22.99 30.49
CA GLU A 516 16.42 -23.15 31.74
C GLU A 516 16.81 -24.43 32.49
N ALA A 517 16.42 -24.51 33.76
CA ALA A 517 16.77 -25.62 34.66
C ALA A 517 16.12 -26.97 34.27
N ASP A 518 15.16 -26.96 33.36
CA ASP A 518 14.46 -28.15 32.84
C ASP A 518 15.22 -28.86 31.70
N GLY A 519 16.40 -28.34 31.31
CA GLY A 519 17.23 -28.92 30.26
C GLY A 519 16.81 -28.55 28.84
N CYS A 520 15.91 -27.58 28.67
CA CYS A 520 15.52 -27.01 27.38
C CYS A 520 16.11 -25.60 27.18
N LEU A 521 16.22 -25.19 25.92
CA LEU A 521 16.49 -23.80 25.54
C LEU A 521 15.14 -23.15 25.20
N HIS A 522 14.69 -22.19 25.99
CA HIS A 522 13.42 -21.50 25.80
C HIS A 522 13.61 -20.34 24.84
N VAL A 523 12.74 -20.26 23.83
CA VAL A 523 12.81 -19.20 22.81
C VAL A 523 11.66 -18.22 23.01
N TYR A 524 11.97 -16.94 23.11
CA TYR A 524 11.05 -15.82 23.39
C TYR A 524 11.17 -14.75 22.30
N GLY A 525 10.11 -13.98 22.05
CA GLY A 525 10.09 -12.90 21.05
C GLY A 525 9.26 -11.70 21.49
N THR A 526 9.55 -10.51 20.98
CA THR A 526 8.88 -9.26 21.38
C THR A 526 7.72 -8.90 20.45
N THR A 527 6.53 -8.79 21.04
CA THR A 527 5.24 -8.32 20.50
C THR A 527 4.40 -9.34 19.73
N LEU A 528 3.13 -9.45 20.15
CA LEU A 528 2.12 -10.35 19.62
C LEU A 528 1.59 -9.85 18.26
N LEU A 529 1.81 -10.62 17.20
CA LEU A 529 1.34 -10.33 15.86
C LEU A 529 -0.10 -10.82 15.69
N TRP A 530 -1.08 -9.90 15.69
CA TRP A 530 -2.40 -10.21 15.15
C TRP A 530 -2.32 -10.22 13.62
N LEU A 531 -1.98 -11.37 13.05
CA LEU A 531 -2.16 -11.59 11.62
C LEU A 531 -3.55 -12.17 11.41
N LYS A 532 -4.41 -11.43 10.72
CA LYS A 532 -5.64 -11.99 10.16
C LYS A 532 -5.25 -13.18 9.28
N ASN A 533 -6.01 -14.28 9.29
CA ASN A 533 -5.84 -15.35 8.32
C ASN A 533 -6.09 -14.79 6.91
N PHE A 534 -5.03 -14.34 6.25
CA PHE A 534 -5.04 -13.98 4.84
C PHE A 534 -4.62 -15.22 4.05
N PRO A 535 -5.28 -15.55 2.92
CA PRO A 535 -5.11 -16.83 2.24
C PRO A 535 -3.64 -17.15 1.85
N THR A 536 -2.84 -16.11 1.61
CA THR A 536 -1.43 -16.22 1.24
C THR A 536 -0.68 -14.96 1.68
N TYR A 537 -0.12 -14.94 2.88
CA TYR A 537 1.05 -14.08 3.11
C TYR A 537 2.20 -14.66 2.28
N PRO A 538 2.96 -13.85 1.52
CA PRO A 538 4.27 -14.24 1.03
C PRO A 538 5.04 -14.91 2.18
N SER A 539 5.67 -16.05 1.90
CA SER A 539 6.27 -16.93 2.90
C SER A 539 7.51 -16.34 3.57
N ASP A 540 7.65 -15.01 3.60
CA ASP A 540 8.93 -14.32 3.57
C ASP A 540 8.98 -13.04 4.40
N ILE A 541 7.85 -12.64 5.01
CA ILE A 541 7.65 -11.28 5.52
C ILE A 541 8.20 -11.14 6.94
N ALA A 542 9.24 -10.33 7.10
CA ALA A 542 9.66 -9.84 8.41
C ALA A 542 8.81 -8.65 8.83
N PHE A 543 8.25 -8.68 10.03
CA PHE A 543 7.48 -7.55 10.54
C PHE A 543 8.42 -6.61 11.29
N GLY A 544 8.62 -5.41 10.75
CA GLY A 544 9.36 -4.35 11.43
C GLY A 544 8.54 -3.69 12.54
N SER A 545 9.20 -2.86 13.35
CA SER A 545 8.51 -1.88 14.18
C SER A 545 7.82 -0.83 13.30
N THR A 546 6.63 -0.39 13.70
CA THR A 546 5.96 0.74 13.08
C THR A 546 6.74 2.01 13.42
N LEU A 547 7.28 2.69 12.40
CA LEU A 547 8.20 3.81 12.58
C LEU A 547 7.43 5.13 12.69
N ALA A 548 7.90 6.01 13.57
CA ALA A 548 7.45 7.41 13.71
C ALA A 548 5.93 7.63 13.95
N ILE A 549 5.19 6.60 14.36
CA ILE A 549 3.75 6.71 14.66
C ILE A 549 3.47 7.72 15.78
N GLN A 550 4.34 7.79 16.79
CA GLN A 550 4.19 8.68 17.96
C GLN A 550 4.19 10.16 17.57
N THR A 551 5.08 10.53 16.65
CA THR A 551 5.19 11.91 16.15
C THR A 551 4.16 12.25 15.10
N ALA A 552 3.54 11.23 14.50
CA ALA A 552 2.56 11.44 13.43
C ALA A 552 1.16 11.73 13.98
N ILE A 553 0.73 11.14 15.11
CA ILE A 553 -0.65 11.29 15.60
C ILE A 553 -0.88 12.60 16.37
N ASN A 554 -2.11 13.15 16.30
CA ASN A 554 -2.52 14.32 17.08
C ASN A 554 -3.37 13.96 18.32
N SER A 555 -3.82 14.95 19.09
CA SER A 555 -4.61 14.75 20.33
C SER A 555 -6.03 14.18 20.11
N GLN A 556 -6.53 14.22 18.88
CA GLN A 556 -7.86 13.73 18.51
C GLN A 556 -7.81 12.33 17.88
N THR A 557 -6.62 11.81 17.57
CA THR A 557 -6.46 10.45 17.04
C THR A 557 -6.97 9.43 18.07
N ILE A 558 -7.87 8.55 17.65
CA ILE A 558 -8.33 7.40 18.44
C ILE A 558 -7.26 6.32 18.35
N CYS A 559 -6.70 5.93 19.48
CA CYS A 559 -5.66 4.91 19.60
C CYS A 559 -6.24 3.48 19.52
N PRO A 560 -5.39 2.45 19.33
CA PRO A 560 -5.82 1.04 19.26
C PRO A 560 -6.74 0.56 20.38
N ASN A 561 -6.56 1.05 21.60
CA ASN A 561 -7.40 0.72 22.75
C ASN A 561 -8.79 1.40 22.74
N GLY A 562 -9.04 2.30 21.79
CA GLY A 562 -10.30 3.04 21.64
C GLY A 562 -10.36 4.39 22.34
N GLN A 563 -9.32 4.79 23.07
CA GLN A 563 -9.25 6.11 23.71
C GLN A 563 -8.59 7.13 22.79
N PRO A 564 -9.00 8.42 22.82
CA PRO A 564 -8.31 9.48 22.10
C PRO A 564 -6.92 9.74 22.73
N ASN A 565 -5.95 10.12 21.92
CA ASN A 565 -4.58 10.42 22.37
C ASN A 565 -4.52 11.59 23.39
N SER A 566 -5.53 12.45 23.44
CA SER A 566 -5.67 13.49 24.47
C SER A 566 -5.86 12.93 25.89
N GLU A 567 -6.31 11.68 26.02
CA GLU A 567 -6.43 10.98 27.31
C GLU A 567 -5.14 10.25 27.70
N PHE A 568 -4.04 10.44 26.95
CA PHE A 568 -2.73 9.97 27.38
C PHE A 568 -2.27 10.73 28.63
N ASP A 569 -2.51 10.10 29.78
CA ASP A 569 -1.96 10.47 31.07
C ASP A 569 -1.13 9.28 31.58
N PRO A 570 0.20 9.43 31.75
CA PRO A 570 1.06 8.38 32.31
C PRO A 570 0.59 7.82 33.66
N GLY A 571 -0.25 8.56 34.40
CA GLY A 571 -0.89 8.10 35.63
C GLY A 571 -2.04 7.10 35.43
N PHE A 572 -2.64 7.03 34.24
CA PHE A 572 -3.73 6.12 33.90
C PHE A 572 -3.34 5.08 32.84
N TYR A 573 -2.59 5.47 31.80
CA TYR A 573 -2.13 4.58 30.72
C TYR A 573 -0.72 4.95 30.25
N THR A 574 0.14 3.95 30.04
CA THR A 574 1.42 4.17 29.35
C THR A 574 1.21 4.31 27.84
N TRP A 575 2.22 4.84 27.14
CA TRP A 575 2.17 5.01 25.68
C TRP A 575 1.94 3.66 24.99
N GLU A 576 2.59 2.61 25.48
CA GLU A 576 2.46 1.27 24.96
C GLU A 576 1.08 0.69 25.24
N GLN A 577 0.46 0.99 26.39
CA GLN A 577 -0.93 0.58 26.67
C GLN A 577 -1.96 1.33 25.80
N MET A 578 -1.67 2.58 25.42
CA MET A 578 -2.47 3.30 24.43
C MET A 578 -2.35 2.66 23.04
N MET A 579 -1.14 2.25 22.67
CA MET A 579 -0.80 1.75 21.34
C MET A 579 -0.91 0.23 21.19
N THR A 580 -1.24 -0.48 22.26
CA THR A 580 -1.55 -1.91 22.24
C THR A 580 -3.02 -2.10 22.60
N CYS A 581 -3.65 -3.11 22.01
CA CYS A 581 -5.00 -3.50 22.38
C CYS A 581 -4.87 -4.43 23.60
N PRO A 582 -5.15 -3.98 24.85
CA PRO A 582 -5.10 -4.86 26.00
C PRO A 582 -6.38 -5.69 25.93
N HIS A 583 -6.26 -6.88 25.36
CA HIS A 583 -7.31 -7.87 25.09
C HIS A 583 -8.18 -7.63 23.84
N PRO A 584 -8.51 -8.70 23.07
CA PRO A 584 -9.75 -8.68 22.33
C PRO A 584 -10.85 -8.49 23.38
N VAL A 585 -11.69 -7.48 23.21
CA VAL A 585 -12.96 -7.45 23.93
C VAL A 585 -13.66 -8.74 23.51
N THR A 586 -13.67 -9.75 24.40
CA THR A 586 -14.64 -10.84 24.26
C THR A 586 -15.99 -10.15 24.12
N PRO A 587 -16.81 -10.49 23.11
CA PRO A 587 -18.09 -9.83 22.91
C PRO A 587 -18.95 -10.05 24.15
N SER A 588 -18.90 -9.11 25.09
CA SER A 588 -19.86 -9.01 26.15
C SER A 588 -21.05 -8.31 25.52
N TYR A 589 -22.11 -9.09 25.33
CA TYR A 589 -23.48 -8.63 25.22
C TYR A 589 -23.71 -7.32 26.00
N LEU A 590 -24.43 -6.39 25.35
CA LEU A 590 -25.02 -5.10 25.76
C LEU A 590 -24.51 -3.99 24.81
N ASP A 591 -25.26 -3.29 23.97
CA ASP A 591 -26.68 -3.19 23.59
C ASP A 591 -26.64 -2.47 22.21
N ALA A 592 -27.36 -2.79 21.15
CA ALA A 592 -28.81 -2.95 21.05
C ALA A 592 -29.63 -1.80 21.64
N ALA A 593 -29.27 -0.52 21.38
CA ALA A 593 -30.24 0.58 21.27
C ALA A 593 -29.58 1.93 20.91
N ASN A 594 -30.08 2.54 19.84
CA ASN A 594 -30.11 3.99 19.55
C ASN A 594 -28.75 4.67 19.22
N HIS A 595 -28.49 5.21 18.03
CA HIS A 595 -29.36 5.90 17.08
C HIS A 595 -28.87 5.75 15.63
N ASP A 596 -29.85 5.53 14.75
CA ASP A 596 -29.85 5.59 13.28
C ASP A 596 -30.65 6.87 12.89
N PRO A 597 -30.64 7.41 11.66
CA PRO A 597 -29.94 6.98 10.44
C PRO A 597 -28.98 8.01 9.81
#